data_AF-A0A918LWI3-F1
#
_entry.id   AF-A0A918LWI3-F1
#
_cell.length_a   1.000
_cell.length_b   1.000
_cell.length_c   1.000
_cell.angle_alpha   90.00
_cell.angle_beta   90.00
_cell.angle_gamma   90.00
#
_symmetry.space_group_name_H-M   'P 1'
#
loop_
_entity.id
_entity.type
_entity.pdbx_description
1 polymer ?
#
loop_
_entity_poly.entity_id
_entity_poly.type
_entity_poly.pdbx_seq_one_letter_code
_entity_poly.pdbx_strand_id
1 'polypeptide(L)'
;MSRDSTLDTDRDWADPATFEAEPDSQPAGGWIWHQPERTGERGLPARFPAVLVGRAKAWSFEQPLGPEAKAVYVTEQREAVLRALAAYAPRTMAVFDVDLGHTDPQLVIPYGCLVRVDGPARRITVTY
;
A
#
# COMPACT_ATOMS: atom_id res chain seq x y z
N MET A 1 -17.36 24.06 16.98
CA MET A 1 -16.55 22.87 17.32
C MET A 1 -17.39 21.65 16.97
N SER A 2 -17.26 21.14 15.74
CA SER A 2 -17.93 19.90 15.31
C SER A 2 -16.95 18.75 15.50
N ARG A 3 -17.33 17.74 16.28
CA ARG A 3 -16.56 16.50 16.43
C ARG A 3 -16.83 15.65 15.19
N ASP A 4 -15.80 15.42 14.42
CA ASP A 4 -15.80 14.48 13.30
C ASP A 4 -15.74 13.07 13.89
N SER A 5 -16.86 12.35 13.86
CA SER A 5 -16.96 10.99 14.38
C SER A 5 -16.48 10.00 13.31
N THR A 6 -15.24 9.55 13.43
CA THR A 6 -14.78 8.31 12.80
C THR A 6 -15.50 7.16 13.51
N LEU A 7 -16.71 6.83 13.06
CA LEU A 7 -17.53 5.79 13.69
C LEU A 7 -17.00 4.41 13.29
N ASP A 8 -16.15 3.86 14.15
CA ASP A 8 -16.03 2.41 14.30
C ASP A 8 -17.43 1.89 14.67
N THR A 9 -18.03 1.06 13.82
CA THR A 9 -19.41 0.61 14.02
C THR A 9 -19.38 -0.64 14.89
N ASP A 10 -19.56 -0.45 16.21
CA ASP A 10 -19.58 -1.52 17.20
C ASP A 10 -20.88 -2.35 17.10
N ARG A 11 -20.96 -3.23 16.10
CA ARG A 11 -22.06 -4.19 15.92
C ARG A 11 -21.77 -5.48 16.70
N ASP A 12 -22.80 -6.03 17.34
CA ASP A 12 -22.68 -7.29 18.08
C ASP A 12 -22.43 -8.47 17.13
N TRP A 13 -21.27 -9.11 17.30
CA TRP A 13 -20.82 -10.24 16.49
C TRP A 13 -21.61 -11.53 16.75
N ALA A 14 -22.29 -11.61 17.90
CA ALA A 14 -23.12 -12.76 18.25
C ALA A 14 -24.50 -12.73 17.58
N ASP A 15 -24.91 -11.60 16.99
CA ASP A 15 -26.15 -11.47 16.23
C ASP A 15 -25.91 -11.83 14.76
N PRO A 16 -26.54 -12.89 14.22
CA PRO A 16 -26.44 -13.26 12.81
C PRO A 16 -26.89 -12.15 11.85
N ALA A 17 -27.82 -11.28 12.28
CA ALA A 17 -28.32 -10.16 11.47
C ALA A 17 -27.23 -9.13 11.15
N THR A 18 -26.14 -9.06 11.93
CA THR A 18 -24.99 -8.18 11.70
C THR A 18 -24.35 -8.38 10.32
N PHE A 19 -24.43 -9.60 9.77
CA PHE A 19 -23.83 -9.97 8.49
C PHE A 19 -24.78 -9.86 7.30
N GLU A 20 -26.06 -9.55 7.54
CA GLU A 20 -27.08 -9.46 6.49
C GLU A 20 -27.05 -8.13 5.73
N ALA A 21 -26.36 -7.12 6.26
CA ALA A 21 -26.24 -5.80 5.66
C ALA A 21 -24.80 -5.27 5.70
N GLU A 22 -24.34 -4.73 4.58
CA GLU A 22 -23.06 -4.05 4.48
C GLU A 22 -23.01 -2.88 5.48
N PRO A 23 -21.89 -2.68 6.20
CA PRO A 23 -21.74 -1.53 7.07
C PRO A 23 -21.73 -0.23 6.27
N ASP A 24 -22.10 0.87 6.93
CA ASP A 24 -22.08 2.20 6.31
C ASP A 24 -20.66 2.51 5.84
N SER A 25 -20.48 2.67 4.53
CA SER A 25 -19.22 3.05 3.92
C SER A 25 -19.24 4.53 3.52
N GLN A 26 -18.09 5.19 3.62
CA GLN A 26 -17.89 6.52 3.06
C GLN A 26 -17.22 6.39 1.69
N PRO A 27 -17.53 7.29 0.72
CA PRO A 27 -16.90 7.25 -0.59
C PRO A 27 -15.37 7.40 -0.47
N ALA A 28 -14.63 6.37 -0.85
CA ALA A 28 -13.18 6.42 -0.96
C ALA A 28 -12.78 7.12 -2.27
N GLY A 29 -12.17 8.31 -2.16
CA GLY A 29 -11.58 9.00 -3.30
C GLY A 29 -10.42 8.20 -3.94
N GLY A 30 -9.92 8.67 -5.09
CA GLY A 30 -8.71 8.11 -5.71
C GLY A 30 -7.48 8.17 -4.78
N TRP A 31 -6.50 7.31 -5.04
CA TRP A 31 -5.32 7.17 -4.17
C TRP A 31 -4.52 8.46 -4.08
N ILE A 32 -4.34 8.97 -2.87
CA ILE A 32 -3.45 10.09 -2.54
C ILE A 32 -2.36 9.56 -1.60
N TRP A 33 -1.10 9.92 -1.84
CA TRP A 33 -0.05 9.65 -0.87
C TRP A 33 -0.41 10.40 0.41
N HIS A 34 -0.75 9.66 1.46
CA HIS A 34 -1.21 10.26 2.71
C HIS A 34 0.02 10.72 3.52
N GLN A 35 0.14 12.03 3.74
CA GLN A 35 1.23 12.69 4.49
C GLN A 35 2.66 12.50 3.92
N PRO A 36 2.92 12.86 2.65
CA PRO A 36 4.26 12.73 2.04
C PRO A 36 5.32 13.51 2.79
N GLU A 37 4.98 14.70 3.25
CA GLU A 37 5.80 15.54 4.11
C GLU A 37 6.24 14.82 5.41
N ARG A 38 5.36 14.06 6.09
CA ARG A 38 5.74 13.38 7.34
C ARG A 38 6.76 12.26 7.15
N THR A 39 6.73 11.52 6.04
CA THR A 39 7.69 10.45 5.76
C THR A 39 8.91 10.93 4.98
N GLY A 40 8.69 11.78 3.98
CA GLY A 40 9.72 12.31 3.07
C GLY A 40 10.61 13.36 3.72
N GLU A 41 10.04 14.40 4.34
CA GLU A 41 10.83 15.47 4.97
C GLU A 41 11.57 15.00 6.23
N ARG A 42 11.10 13.91 6.86
CA ARG A 42 11.81 13.25 7.97
C ARG A 42 12.94 12.33 7.50
N GLY A 43 13.13 12.18 6.19
CA GLY A 43 14.18 11.38 5.58
C GLY A 43 14.06 9.88 5.82
N LEU A 44 12.87 9.37 6.20
CA LEU A 44 12.68 7.94 6.49
C LEU A 44 13.12 7.02 5.35
N PRO A 45 12.75 7.27 4.08
CA PRO A 45 13.17 6.40 2.98
C PRO A 45 14.70 6.40 2.75
N ALA A 46 15.38 7.51 3.05
CA ALA A 46 16.83 7.63 2.93
C ALA A 46 17.61 6.89 4.04
N ARG A 47 16.93 6.48 5.13
CA ARG A 47 17.56 5.70 6.23
C ARG A 47 17.71 4.23 5.88
N PHE A 48 17.01 3.75 4.87
CA PHE A 48 17.02 2.35 4.46
C PHE A 48 17.71 2.18 3.10
N PRO A 49 18.50 1.12 2.92
CA PRO A 49 19.18 0.86 1.65
C PRO A 49 18.22 0.45 0.52
N ALA A 50 17.00 0.00 0.87
CA ALA A 50 15.99 -0.40 -0.09
C ALA A 50 14.56 -0.15 0.42
N VAL A 51 13.64 0.02 -0.53
CA VAL A 51 12.18 0.07 -0.33
C VAL A 51 11.55 -1.02 -1.18
N LEU A 52 10.71 -1.84 -0.55
CA LEU A 52 9.88 -2.84 -1.23
C LEU A 52 8.47 -2.28 -1.42
N VAL A 53 7.96 -2.37 -2.65
CA VAL A 53 6.65 -1.87 -3.04
C VAL A 53 5.82 -3.06 -3.50
N GLY A 54 4.69 -3.28 -2.84
CA GLY A 54 3.72 -4.28 -3.24
C GLY A 54 3.11 -3.96 -4.59
N ARG A 55 2.60 -4.99 -5.28
CA ARG A 55 1.88 -4.79 -6.55
C ARG A 55 0.64 -3.92 -6.31
N ALA A 56 0.42 -2.93 -7.18
CA ALA A 56 -0.73 -2.05 -7.08
C ALA A 56 -2.03 -2.83 -7.34
N LYS A 57 -2.96 -2.79 -6.38
CA LYS A 57 -4.31 -3.33 -6.56
C LYS A 57 -5.09 -2.39 -7.48
N ALA A 58 -5.24 -2.80 -8.74
CA ALA A 58 -5.94 -2.02 -9.77
C ALA A 58 -7.43 -2.42 -9.90
N TRP A 59 -7.98 -3.15 -8.94
CA TRP A 59 -9.36 -3.61 -8.98
C TRP A 59 -9.92 -3.78 -7.57
N SER A 60 -11.10 -3.22 -7.34
CA SER A 60 -11.93 -3.46 -6.15
C SER A 60 -13.40 -3.43 -6.56
N PHE A 61 -14.31 -3.82 -5.66
CA PHE A 61 -15.76 -3.73 -5.89
C PHE A 61 -16.20 -2.29 -6.20
N GLU A 62 -15.56 -1.31 -5.57
CA GLU A 62 -15.82 0.13 -5.78
C GLU A 62 -15.15 0.68 -7.05
N GLN A 63 -14.09 0.03 -7.54
CA GLN A 63 -13.31 0.48 -8.70
C GLN A 63 -13.02 -0.69 -9.65
N PRO A 64 -14.00 -1.14 -10.44
CA PRO A 64 -13.86 -2.26 -11.36
C PRO A 64 -13.20 -1.79 -12.67
N LEU A 65 -11.94 -1.32 -12.60
CA LEU A 65 -11.21 -0.86 -13.79
C LEU A 65 -11.14 -1.97 -14.86
N GLY A 66 -11.40 -1.62 -16.12
CA GLY A 66 -11.16 -2.49 -17.26
C GLY A 66 -9.66 -2.72 -17.52
N PRO A 67 -9.26 -3.73 -18.29
CA PRO A 67 -7.84 -4.12 -18.45
C PRO A 67 -6.88 -2.99 -18.85
N GLU A 68 -7.29 -2.12 -19.77
CA GLU A 68 -6.49 -0.96 -20.20
C GLU A 68 -6.34 0.07 -19.07
N ALA A 69 -7.45 0.41 -18.41
CA ALA A 69 -7.44 1.33 -17.28
C ALA A 69 -6.62 0.78 -16.10
N LYS A 70 -6.60 -0.55 -15.89
CA LYS A 70 -5.69 -1.18 -14.90
C LYS A 70 -4.23 -0.95 -15.24
N ALA A 71 -3.85 -1.11 -16.51
CA ALA A 71 -2.46 -0.92 -16.94
C ALA A 71 -2.01 0.54 -16.77
N VAL A 72 -2.87 1.50 -17.12
CA VAL A 72 -2.63 2.92 -16.88
C VAL A 72 -2.46 3.19 -15.38
N TYR A 73 -3.40 2.73 -14.55
CA TYR A 73 -3.35 2.92 -13.10
C TYR A 73 -2.08 2.34 -12.46
N VAL A 74 -1.68 1.11 -12.82
CA VAL A 74 -0.44 0.49 -12.32
C VAL A 74 0.79 1.32 -12.69
N THR A 75 0.80 1.89 -13.90
CA THR A 75 1.89 2.75 -14.38
C THR A 75 1.93 4.04 -13.59
N GLU A 76 0.79 4.71 -13.40
CA GLU A 76 0.69 5.96 -12.65
C GLU A 76 1.12 5.79 -11.19
N GLN A 77 0.73 4.68 -10.56
CA GLN A 77 1.13 4.35 -9.19
C GLN A 77 2.66 4.13 -9.08
N ARG A 78 3.26 3.41 -10.03
CA ARG A 78 4.72 3.24 -10.08
C ARG A 78 5.42 4.59 -10.21
N GLU A 79 4.97 5.42 -11.15
CA GLU A 79 5.56 6.74 -11.40
C GLU A 79 5.40 7.67 -10.19
N ALA A 80 4.29 7.59 -9.46
CA ALA A 80 4.11 8.35 -8.23
C ALA A 80 5.16 7.98 -7.16
N VAL A 81 5.42 6.69 -6.97
CA VAL A 81 6.46 6.22 -6.03
C VAL A 81 7.85 6.65 -6.49
N LEU A 82 8.15 6.53 -7.79
CA LEU A 82 9.45 6.95 -8.33
C LEU A 82 9.68 8.45 -8.17
N ARG A 83 8.66 9.29 -8.42
CA ARG A 83 8.74 10.74 -8.18
C ARG A 83 9.03 11.06 -6.72
N ALA A 84 8.36 10.38 -5.79
CA ALA A 84 8.60 10.55 -4.35
C ALA A 84 10.03 10.15 -3.95
N LEU A 85 10.51 8.99 -4.42
CA LEU A 85 11.88 8.55 -4.14
C LEU A 85 12.93 9.45 -4.78
N ALA A 86 12.70 9.96 -5.99
CA ALA A 86 13.60 10.93 -6.61
C ALA A 86 13.72 12.21 -5.78
N ALA A 87 12.62 12.69 -5.20
CA ALA A 87 12.61 13.89 -4.37
C ALA A 87 13.27 13.67 -2.99
N TYR A 88 13.01 12.54 -2.34
CA TYR A 88 13.35 12.37 -0.92
C TYR A 88 14.44 11.33 -0.64
N ALA A 89 14.72 10.42 -1.56
CA ALA A 89 15.69 9.33 -1.38
C ALA A 89 16.25 8.79 -2.71
N PRO A 90 16.92 9.63 -3.53
CA PRO A 90 17.32 9.28 -4.90
C PRO A 90 18.39 8.18 -5.00
N ARG A 91 18.97 7.77 -3.87
CA ARG A 91 19.97 6.69 -3.77
C ARG A 91 19.39 5.37 -3.26
N THR A 92 18.16 5.38 -2.78
CA THR A 92 17.51 4.19 -2.22
C THR A 92 17.04 3.27 -3.35
N MET A 93 17.35 1.98 -3.24
CA MET A 93 16.90 1.00 -4.21
C MET A 93 15.39 0.76 -4.07
N ALA A 94 14.63 0.88 -5.17
CA ALA A 94 13.22 0.53 -5.21
C ALA A 94 13.02 -0.84 -5.85
N VAL A 95 12.29 -1.73 -5.19
CA VAL A 95 11.85 -3.01 -5.76
C VAL A 95 10.34 -3.03 -5.80
N PHE A 96 9.78 -3.21 -7.00
CA PHE A 96 8.35 -3.17 -7.24
C PHE A 96 7.77 -4.57 -7.46
N ASP A 97 6.44 -4.65 -7.43
CA ASP A 97 5.65 -5.83 -7.73
C ASP A 97 5.96 -7.02 -6.83
N VAL A 98 6.41 -6.73 -5.61
CA VAL A 98 6.59 -7.76 -4.59
C VAL A 98 5.20 -8.29 -4.21
N ASP A 99 5.10 -9.60 -4.02
CA ASP A 99 3.88 -10.31 -3.62
C ASP A 99 3.54 -10.03 -2.14
N LEU A 100 3.33 -8.77 -1.81
CA LEU A 100 2.91 -8.27 -0.50
C LEU A 100 1.83 -7.21 -0.69
N GLY A 101 0.97 -7.04 0.32
CA GLY A 101 -0.14 -6.10 0.26
C GLY A 101 -1.43 -6.77 -0.20
N HIS A 102 -2.21 -6.09 -1.05
CA HIS A 102 -3.62 -6.44 -1.28
C HIS A 102 -3.88 -7.23 -2.58
N THR A 103 -2.83 -7.71 -3.24
CA THR A 103 -2.93 -8.54 -4.44
C THR A 103 -2.47 -9.95 -4.14
N ASP A 104 -3.10 -10.93 -4.77
CA ASP A 104 -2.64 -12.31 -4.70
C ASP A 104 -1.42 -12.57 -5.61
N PRO A 105 -0.50 -13.48 -5.19
CA PRO A 105 -0.40 -14.06 -3.85
C PRO A 105 0.09 -13.01 -2.83
N GLN A 106 -0.30 -13.17 -1.55
CA GLN A 106 0.13 -12.29 -0.46
C GLN A 106 1.07 -13.03 0.51
N LEU A 107 2.36 -12.70 0.45
CA LEU A 107 3.37 -13.16 1.39
C LEU A 107 3.31 -12.36 2.69
N VAL A 108 3.39 -13.04 3.82
CA VAL A 108 3.52 -12.42 5.15
C VAL A 108 4.99 -12.13 5.41
N ILE A 109 5.30 -10.87 5.73
CA ILE A 109 6.64 -10.43 6.16
C ILE A 109 6.55 -10.02 7.63
N PRO A 110 7.15 -10.79 8.56
CA PRO A 110 7.13 -10.43 9.98
C PRO A 110 7.82 -9.09 10.22
N TYR A 111 7.28 -8.26 11.10
CA TYR A 111 7.98 -7.04 11.52
C TYR A 111 9.24 -7.36 12.32
N GLY A 112 10.31 -6.60 12.08
CA GLY A 112 11.60 -6.77 12.75
C GLY A 112 12.49 -7.87 12.18
N CYS A 113 12.03 -8.61 11.15
CA CYS A 113 12.85 -9.61 10.47
C CYS A 113 13.99 -8.98 9.65
N LEU A 114 15.02 -9.77 9.34
CA LEU A 114 16.07 -9.34 8.43
C LEU A 114 15.66 -9.62 6.99
N VAL A 115 15.64 -8.56 6.18
CA VAL A 115 15.39 -8.63 4.74
C VAL A 115 16.67 -8.31 3.98
N ARG A 116 17.13 -9.24 3.15
CA ARG A 116 18.21 -9.03 2.18
C ARG A 116 17.63 -8.81 0.79
N VAL A 117 18.05 -7.72 0.14
CA VAL A 117 17.70 -7.41 -1.25
C VAL A 117 18.96 -7.47 -2.10
N ASP A 118 18.95 -8.34 -3.10
CA ASP A 118 19.99 -8.47 -4.12
C ASP A 118 19.39 -8.12 -5.49
N GLY A 119 19.60 -6.88 -5.92
CA GLY A 119 19.07 -6.34 -7.18
C GLY A 119 19.60 -7.09 -8.40
N PRO A 120 20.93 -7.21 -8.61
CA PRO A 120 21.50 -7.94 -9.73
C PRO A 120 21.05 -9.40 -9.80
N ALA A 121 20.97 -10.11 -8.66
CA ALA A 121 20.49 -11.49 -8.62
C ALA A 121 18.94 -11.61 -8.63
N ARG A 122 18.21 -10.49 -8.63
CA ARG A 122 16.75 -10.41 -8.53
C ARG A 122 16.18 -11.27 -7.40
N ARG A 123 16.79 -11.16 -6.22
CA ARG A 123 16.48 -12.01 -5.07
C ARG A 123 16.17 -11.18 -3.83
N ILE A 124 15.04 -11.48 -3.21
CA ILE A 124 14.71 -11.03 -1.86
C ILE A 124 14.77 -12.26 -0.95
N THR A 125 15.38 -12.13 0.23
CA THR A 125 15.42 -13.18 1.24
C THR A 125 14.99 -12.61 2.57
N VAL A 126 14.04 -13.27 3.21
CA VAL A 126 13.51 -12.91 4.53
C VAL A 126 13.96 -13.99 5.50
N THR A 127 14.60 -13.59 6.60
CA THR A 127 15.00 -14.49 7.68
C THR A 127 14.24 -14.10 8.93
N TYR A 128 13.46 -15.04 9.47
CA TYR A 128 12.61 -14.88 10.64
C TYR A 128 12.76 -16.07 11.58
#